data_AF-A0A7S1S3R8-F1
#
_entry.id   AF-A0A7S1S3R8-F1
#
_cell.length_a   1.000
_cell.length_b   1.000
_cell.length_c   1.000
_cell.angle_alpha   90.00
_cell.angle_beta   90.00
_cell.angle_gamma   90.00
#
_symmetry.space_group_name_H-M   'P 1'
#
loop_
_entity.id
_entity.type
_entity.pdbx_description
1 polymer ?
#
loop_
_entity_poly.entity_id
_entity_poly.type
_entity_poly.pdbx_seq_one_letter_code
_entity_poly.pdbx_strand_id
1 'polypeptide(L)'
;SPPGAHPPEPSGAGACPELHLDKGGWFLHWDADGSGVLEREEVVRGLAKAFRSDVPARVCRKRLRMRCIVEQLWPLVDFDGNDRITEEEFCRPGGLADLILQRFRHPG
;
A
#
# COMPACT_ATOMS: atom_id res chain seq x y z
N SER A 1 -32.58 -12.81 5.94
CA SER A 1 -31.60 -11.89 5.33
C SER A 1 -31.26 -10.83 6.36
N PRO A 2 -29.98 -10.54 6.60
CA PRO A 2 -28.88 -10.48 5.64
C PRO A 2 -28.06 -11.78 5.58
N PRO A 3 -27.37 -12.09 4.46
CA PRO A 3 -26.35 -13.12 4.46
C PRO A 3 -25.12 -12.57 5.19
N GLY A 4 -24.58 -13.35 6.13
CA GLY A 4 -23.33 -13.05 6.80
C GLY A 4 -22.20 -12.94 5.77
N ALA A 5 -21.61 -11.77 5.66
CA ALA A 5 -20.24 -11.65 5.18
C ALA A 5 -19.34 -11.96 6.37
N HIS A 6 -18.90 -13.21 6.44
CA HIS A 6 -17.77 -13.59 7.26
C HIS A 6 -16.58 -12.73 6.80
N PRO A 7 -15.86 -12.02 7.69
CA PRO A 7 -14.54 -11.56 7.30
C PRO A 7 -13.71 -12.83 7.03
N PRO A 8 -12.93 -12.91 5.93
CA PRO A 8 -11.87 -13.89 5.91
C PRO A 8 -10.94 -13.56 7.08
N GLU A 9 -10.94 -14.40 8.13
CA GLU A 9 -9.88 -14.34 9.12
C GLU A 9 -8.55 -14.50 8.36
N PRO A 10 -7.56 -13.61 8.55
CA PRO A 10 -6.24 -13.81 7.97
C PRO A 10 -5.55 -14.95 8.73
N SER A 11 -5.93 -16.18 8.39
CA SER A 11 -5.18 -17.40 8.70
C SER A 11 -3.89 -17.36 7.90
N GLY A 12 -2.84 -16.77 8.48
CA GLY A 12 -1.54 -16.71 7.82
C GLY A 12 -0.55 -15.81 8.52
N ALA A 13 0.03 -16.29 9.62
CA ALA A 13 1.37 -15.88 9.98
C ALA A 13 2.32 -16.23 8.82
N GLY A 14 2.78 -15.24 8.06
CA GLY A 14 3.79 -15.44 7.02
C GLY A 14 4.02 -14.15 6.24
N ALA A 15 5.05 -13.40 6.65
CA ALA A 15 5.65 -12.23 5.99
C ALA A 15 4.74 -11.31 5.14
N CYS A 16 4.63 -10.03 5.53
CA CYS A 16 4.10 -8.99 4.63
C CYS A 16 4.74 -9.18 3.23
N PRO A 17 3.94 -9.41 2.17
CA PRO A 17 4.48 -9.60 0.83
C PRO A 17 5.41 -8.45 0.47
N GLU A 18 6.45 -8.70 -0.31
CA GLU A 18 7.30 -7.61 -0.76
C GLU A 18 6.64 -6.94 -1.96
N LEU A 19 6.39 -5.63 -1.85
CA LEU A 19 5.68 -4.84 -2.86
C LEU A 19 6.24 -5.00 -4.29
N HIS A 20 7.54 -5.26 -4.43
CA HIS A 20 8.18 -5.45 -5.73
C HIS A 20 8.16 -6.89 -6.25
N LEU A 21 7.90 -7.88 -5.39
CA LEU A 21 7.79 -9.29 -5.76
C LEU A 21 6.35 -9.63 -6.10
N ASP A 22 5.40 -9.16 -5.29
CA ASP A 22 3.98 -9.46 -5.45
C ASP A 22 3.12 -8.24 -5.11
N LYS A 23 2.81 -7.44 -6.13
CA LYS A 23 1.97 -6.24 -5.98
C LYS A 23 0.53 -6.58 -5.62
N GLY A 24 -0.05 -7.59 -6.25
CA GLY A 24 -1.43 -8.02 -6.02
C GLY A 24 -1.60 -8.66 -4.65
N GLY A 25 -0.67 -9.54 -4.26
CA GLY A 25 -0.64 -10.11 -2.91
C GLY A 25 -0.43 -9.05 -1.83
N TRP A 26 0.40 -8.03 -2.09
CA TRP A 26 0.53 -6.88 -1.20
C TRP A 26 -0.77 -6.07 -1.11
N PHE A 27 -1.42 -5.80 -2.24
CA PHE A 27 -2.69 -5.08 -2.29
C PHE A 27 -3.75 -5.78 -1.45
N LEU A 28 -3.98 -7.07 -1.70
CA LEU A 28 -4.93 -7.90 -0.97
C LEU A 28 -4.61 -8.01 0.53
N HIS A 29 -3.33 -7.95 0.90
CA HIS A 29 -2.92 -7.99 2.31
C HIS A 29 -3.22 -6.68 3.04
N TRP A 30 -3.19 -5.54 2.34
CA TRP A 30 -3.39 -4.21 2.93
C TRP A 30 -4.78 -3.63 2.76
N ASP A 31 -5.58 -4.20 1.84
CA ASP A 31 -7.04 -4.01 1.73
C ASP A 31 -7.71 -4.73 2.92
N ALA A 32 -7.62 -4.10 4.09
CA ALA A 32 -7.99 -4.73 5.35
C ALA A 32 -9.51 -4.83 5.53
N ASP A 33 -10.25 -3.95 4.86
CA ASP A 33 -11.71 -3.95 4.83
C ASP A 33 -12.30 -4.76 3.68
N GLY A 34 -11.45 -5.23 2.74
CA GLY A 34 -11.88 -6.03 1.59
C GLY A 34 -12.74 -5.22 0.62
N SER A 35 -12.54 -3.91 0.59
CA SER A 35 -13.29 -2.99 -0.28
C SER A 35 -12.88 -3.12 -1.75
N GLY A 36 -11.77 -3.80 -2.05
CA GLY A 36 -11.21 -3.92 -3.38
C GLY A 36 -10.47 -2.67 -3.85
N VAL A 37 -10.25 -1.71 -2.95
CA VAL A 37 -9.55 -0.45 -3.17
C VAL A 37 -8.65 -0.15 -1.98
N LEU A 38 -7.55 0.54 -2.20
CA LEU A 38 -6.69 1.03 -1.13
C LEU A 38 -6.90 2.51 -0.89
N GLU A 39 -7.12 2.87 0.36
CA GLU A 39 -7.12 4.25 0.84
C GLU A 39 -5.69 4.71 1.17
N ARG A 40 -5.49 6.03 1.24
CA ARG A 40 -4.20 6.66 1.54
C ARG A 40 -3.57 6.11 2.81
N GLU A 41 -4.38 5.97 3.86
CA GLU A 41 -3.95 5.47 5.17
C GLU A 41 -3.46 4.02 5.08
N GLU A 42 -4.12 3.18 4.29
CA GLU A 42 -3.78 1.77 4.10
C GLU A 42 -2.45 1.64 3.36
N VAL A 43 -2.28 2.40 2.28
CA VAL A 43 -1.01 2.46 1.54
C VAL A 43 0.13 2.92 2.47
N VAL A 44 -0.06 4.03 3.20
CA VAL A 44 1.00 4.56 4.09
C VAL A 44 1.36 3.58 5.19
N ARG A 45 0.36 2.91 5.81
CA ARG A 45 0.60 1.88 6.82
C ARG A 45 1.33 0.69 6.23
N GLY A 46 0.92 0.26 5.04
CA GLY A 46 1.50 -0.89 4.38
C GLY A 46 2.94 -0.69 4.00
N LEU A 47 3.24 0.47 3.42
CA LEU A 47 4.62 0.82 3.10
C LEU A 47 5.42 0.90 4.41
N ALA A 48 4.90 1.58 5.44
CA ALA A 48 5.61 1.74 6.70
C ALA A 48 5.97 0.40 7.36
N LYS A 49 5.17 -0.65 7.10
CA LYS A 49 5.42 -2.03 7.52
C LYS A 49 6.43 -2.74 6.61
N ALA A 50 6.24 -2.68 5.29
CA ALA A 50 7.10 -3.29 4.28
C ALA A 50 8.55 -2.79 4.37
N PHE A 51 8.74 -1.53 4.77
CA PHE A 51 10.06 -0.90 4.90
C PHE A 51 10.57 -0.80 6.35
N ARG A 52 10.03 -1.56 7.32
CA ARG A 52 10.59 -1.59 8.68
C ARG A 52 12.01 -2.17 8.65
N SER A 53 12.98 -1.28 8.79
CA SER A 53 14.32 -1.63 9.30
C SER A 53 14.31 -1.26 10.79
N ASP A 54 14.72 -2.17 11.66
CA ASP A 54 14.58 -2.26 13.14
C ASP A 54 14.92 -1.04 14.04
N VAL A 55 14.67 0.22 13.65
CA VAL A 55 15.09 1.40 14.43
C VAL A 55 13.92 2.34 14.78
N PRO A 56 13.42 2.35 16.03
CA PRO A 56 12.22 3.07 16.45
C PRO A 56 12.21 4.57 16.13
N ALA A 57 13.34 5.27 16.27
CA ALA A 57 13.42 6.72 16.02
C ALA A 57 13.47 7.10 14.52
N ARG A 58 13.95 6.20 13.65
CA ARG A 58 13.95 6.42 12.19
C ARG A 58 12.57 6.16 11.58
N VAL A 59 11.74 5.32 12.23
CA VAL A 59 10.39 4.97 11.76
C VAL A 59 9.48 6.19 11.63
N CYS A 60 9.51 7.15 12.58
CA CYS A 60 8.67 8.35 12.49
C CYS A 60 9.01 9.25 11.29
N ARG A 61 10.30 9.51 11.06
CA ARG A 61 10.76 10.29 9.89
C ARG A 61 10.49 9.57 8.58
N LYS A 62 10.68 8.25 8.55
CA LYS A 62 10.42 7.42 7.37
C LYS A 62 8.93 7.43 7.02
N ARG A 63 8.05 7.23 8.01
CA ARG A 63 6.59 7.28 7.82
C ARG A 63 6.10 8.64 7.33
N LEU A 64 6.62 9.73 7.89
CA LEU A 64 6.30 11.08 7.40
C LEU A 64 6.72 11.25 5.93
N ARG A 65 7.95 10.83 5.59
CA ARG A 65 8.45 10.85 4.20
C ARG A 65 7.58 10.01 3.27
N MET A 66 7.16 8.83 3.72
CA MET A 66 6.32 7.91 2.95
C MET A 66 4.95 8.52 2.69
N ARG A 67 4.33 9.12 3.71
CA ARG A 67 3.10 9.89 3.51
C ARG A 67 3.28 11.00 2.48
N CYS A 68 4.35 11.80 2.59
CA CYS A 68 4.59 12.87 1.61
C CYS A 68 4.81 12.33 0.20
N ILE A 69 5.48 11.18 0.04
CA ILE A 69 5.66 10.54 -1.28
C ILE A 69 4.31 10.05 -1.81
N VAL A 70 3.53 9.35 -0.98
CA VAL A 70 2.20 8.87 -1.35
C VAL A 70 1.30 10.03 -1.76
N GLU A 71 1.23 11.11 -0.96
CA GLU A 71 0.44 12.32 -1.27
C GLU A 71 0.89 13.00 -2.57
N GLN A 72 2.18 13.00 -2.89
CA GLN A 72 2.70 13.56 -4.15
C GLN A 72 2.38 12.69 -5.36
N LEU A 73 2.40 11.36 -5.18
CA LEU A 73 2.15 10.41 -6.26
C LEU A 73 0.65 10.15 -6.47
N TRP A 74 -0.16 10.30 -5.42
CA TRP A 74 -1.61 10.05 -5.45
C TRP A 74 -2.33 10.67 -6.65
N PRO A 75 -2.23 12.00 -6.90
CA PRO A 75 -2.92 12.63 -8.03
C PRO A 75 -2.38 12.23 -9.40
N LEU A 76 -1.25 11.49 -9.48
CA LEU A 76 -0.73 10.95 -10.73
C LEU A 76 -1.37 9.62 -11.12
N VAL A 77 -2.04 8.96 -10.17
CA VAL A 77 -2.62 7.62 -10.33
C VAL A 77 -4.12 7.62 -10.11
N ASP A 78 -4.60 8.43 -9.16
CA ASP A 78 -6.02 8.69 -8.88
C ASP A 78 -6.57 9.65 -9.94
N PHE A 79 -6.97 9.10 -11.09
CA PHE A 79 -7.44 9.88 -12.24
C PHE A 79 -8.89 10.35 -12.08
N ASP A 80 -9.70 9.64 -11.30
CA ASP A 80 -11.11 9.98 -11.07
C ASP A 80 -11.29 10.85 -9.81
N GLY A 81 -10.24 11.03 -9.00
CA GLY A 81 -10.21 11.91 -7.84
C GLY A 81 -11.08 11.39 -6.70
N ASN A 82 -11.26 10.06 -6.62
CA ASN A 82 -12.10 9.43 -5.62
C ASN A 82 -11.36 9.12 -4.30
N ASP A 83 -10.08 9.50 -4.21
CA ASP A 83 -9.16 9.24 -3.09
C ASP A 83 -8.96 7.73 -2.80
N ARG A 84 -9.18 6.88 -3.80
CA ARG A 84 -9.08 5.42 -3.74
C ARG A 84 -8.26 4.90 -4.91
N ILE A 85 -7.47 3.87 -4.66
CA ILE A 85 -6.65 3.23 -5.69
C ILE A 85 -7.11 1.80 -5.85
N THR A 86 -7.65 1.47 -7.00
CA THR A 86 -8.03 0.10 -7.36
C THR A 86 -6.79 -0.78 -7.54
N GLU A 87 -6.96 -2.11 -7.49
CA GLU A 87 -5.88 -3.05 -7.76
C GLU A 87 -5.24 -2.81 -9.14
N GLU A 88 -6.06 -2.45 -10.14
CA GLU A 88 -5.59 -2.13 -11.49
C GLU A 88 -4.73 -0.85 -11.51
N GLU A 89 -5.13 0.20 -10.79
CA GLU A 89 -4.35 1.44 -10.63
C GLU A 89 -3.05 1.21 -9.86
N PHE A 90 -3.07 0.28 -8.92
CA PHE A 90 -1.92 -0.08 -8.12
C PHE A 90 -0.90 -0.91 -8.93
N CYS A 91 -1.37 -1.94 -9.61
CA CYS A 91 -0.53 -2.95 -10.25
C CYS A 91 -0.10 -2.60 -11.68
N ARG A 92 -0.82 -1.71 -12.38
CA ARG A 92 -0.50 -1.33 -13.77
C ARG A 92 0.93 -0.82 -13.92
N PRO A 93 1.53 -0.93 -15.12
CA PRO A 93 2.80 -0.30 -15.42
C PRO A 93 2.75 1.22 -15.19
N GLY A 94 3.62 1.72 -14.32
CA GLY A 94 3.61 3.14 -13.91
C GLY A 94 2.50 3.50 -12.92
N GLY A 95 1.82 2.51 -12.36
CA GLY A 95 0.87 2.66 -11.26
C GLY A 95 1.55 3.01 -9.93
N LEU A 96 0.75 3.12 -8.88
CA LEU A 96 1.22 3.59 -7.58
C LEU A 96 2.37 2.74 -7.03
N ALA A 97 2.30 1.41 -7.17
CA ALA A 97 3.36 0.50 -6.73
C ALA A 97 4.70 0.78 -7.43
N ASP A 98 4.69 0.97 -8.76
CA ASP A 98 5.92 1.24 -9.52
C ASP A 98 6.52 2.60 -9.19
N LEU A 99 5.68 3.63 -9.06
CA LEU A 99 6.14 4.97 -8.71
C LEU A 99 6.77 5.01 -7.31
N ILE A 100 6.16 4.31 -6.36
CA ILE A 100 6.71 4.10 -5.02
C ILE A 100 8.06 3.39 -5.13
N LEU A 101 8.12 2.23 -5.79
CA LEU A 101 9.34 1.46 -5.93
C LEU A 101 10.45 2.27 -6.60
N GLN A 102 10.15 3.04 -7.64
CA GLN A 102 11.11 3.93 -8.28
C GLN A 102 11.67 4.96 -7.29
N ARG A 103 10.83 5.57 -6.45
CA ARG A 103 11.28 6.52 -5.43
C ARG A 103 12.12 5.89 -4.32
N PHE A 104 11.89 4.63 -3.99
CA PHE A 104 12.66 3.92 -2.95
C PHE A 104 13.91 3.19 -3.49
N ARG A 105 13.93 2.82 -4.77
CA ARG A 105 15.08 2.17 -5.44
C ARG A 105 16.19 3.14 -5.84
N HIS A 106 15.92 4.43 -5.89
CA HIS A 106 16.95 5.48 -6.01
C HIS A 106 17.22 6.12 -4.64
N PRO A 107 18.13 5.55 -3.83
CA PRO A 107 18.72 6.32 -2.74
C PRO A 107 19.57 7.41 -3.40
N GLY A 108 19.02 8.62 -3.48
CA GLY A 108 19.83 9.82 -3.67
C GLY A 108 20.80 9.99 -2.51
#